data_AF-A0A0D3JYZ5-F1
#
_entry.id   AF-A0A0D3JYZ5-F1
#
_cell.length_a   1.000
_cell.length_b   1.000
_cell.length_c   1.000
_cell.angle_alpha   90.00
_cell.angle_beta   90.00
_cell.angle_gamma   90.00
#
_symmetry.space_group_name_H-M   'P 1'
#
loop_
_entity.id
_entity.type
_entity.pdbx_description
1 polymer ?
#
loop_
_entity_poly.entity_id
_entity_poly.type
_entity_poly.pdbx_seq_one_letter_code
_entity_poly.pdbx_strand_id
1 'polypeptide(L)'
;MLSLLVNVFAVHPGRTAISTLAVRAPPPAGQLSGEAESTTSERLVELTEEFLDTGTGFYSGLRPELMAEDFVFRGGVVGPLSKTDYCRTMELLGIADAWKLEANAFGFVVDPAEPMTVRFFLRNTGEHVGAWQPWGAVPPIPIKPTPGKTSVVAPTETGRLCFDAEGKVRHFATGLVVGKYEAQQGRGINTNGLGAVLGLFHTVGLGAVGNLALSQTVRDLSNAAADRFEALKIPKTKTNDEDVPGWWRE
;
A
#
# COMPACT_ATOMS: atom_id res chain seq x y z
N MET A 1 -54.57 4.48 -34.83
CA MET A 1 -54.48 5.95 -34.71
C MET A 1 -53.41 6.24 -33.67
N LEU A 2 -52.33 6.99 -33.88
CA LEU A 2 -51.94 7.90 -34.93
C LEU A 2 -50.41 7.87 -35.08
N SER A 3 -49.96 7.96 -36.33
CA SER A 3 -48.61 8.30 -36.80
C SER A 3 -48.21 9.72 -36.38
N LEU A 4 -46.91 10.01 -36.18
CA LEU A 4 -46.13 10.84 -37.12
C LEU A 4 -44.66 11.06 -36.68
N LEU A 5 -43.77 10.76 -37.63
CA LEU A 5 -42.42 11.31 -37.77
C LEU A 5 -42.48 12.80 -38.16
N VAL A 6 -41.43 13.57 -37.86
CA VAL A 6 -40.59 14.34 -38.83
C VAL A 6 -39.53 15.19 -38.09
N ASN A 7 -38.31 15.12 -38.64
CA ASN A 7 -37.09 15.97 -38.60
C ASN A 7 -37.18 17.37 -37.95
N VAL A 8 -36.09 17.97 -37.44
CA VAL A 8 -34.91 18.49 -38.17
C VAL A 8 -33.85 18.90 -37.15
N PHE A 9 -32.56 18.55 -37.33
CA PHE A 9 -31.47 19.48 -37.03
C PHE A 9 -30.33 19.32 -38.03
N ALA A 10 -29.80 20.48 -38.40
CA ALA A 10 -29.10 20.77 -39.64
C ALA A 10 -27.63 20.34 -39.64
N VAL A 11 -27.16 19.98 -40.83
CA VAL A 11 -25.75 19.80 -41.17
C VAL A 11 -25.08 21.17 -41.23
N HIS A 12 -23.98 21.35 -40.50
CA HIS A 12 -23.07 22.48 -40.63
C HIS A 12 -21.75 22.00 -41.27
N PRO A 13 -21.32 22.54 -42.43
CA PRO A 13 -20.04 22.23 -43.02
C PRO A 13 -18.99 23.23 -42.54
N GLY A 14 -18.02 22.76 -41.75
CA GLY A 14 -16.93 23.59 -41.25
C GLY A 14 -15.74 22.72 -40.84
N ARG A 15 -15.03 22.18 -41.83
CA ARG A 15 -13.72 21.55 -41.63
C ARG A 15 -12.70 22.64 -41.31
N THR A 16 -12.24 22.69 -40.06
CA THR A 16 -11.02 23.41 -39.68
C THR A 16 -9.94 22.38 -39.39
N ALA A 17 -8.76 22.62 -39.95
CA ALA A 17 -7.63 21.70 -40.04
C ALA A 17 -7.19 21.08 -38.70
N ILE A 18 -6.98 19.77 -38.70
CA ILE A 18 -6.22 19.09 -37.65
C ILE A 18 -4.76 19.48 -37.85
N SER A 19 -4.25 20.32 -36.96
CA SER A 19 -2.82 20.59 -36.85
C SER A 19 -2.13 19.31 -36.37
N THR A 20 -1.41 18.65 -37.27
CA THR A 20 -0.45 17.59 -36.93
C THR A 20 0.63 18.18 -36.03
N LEU A 21 0.48 17.99 -34.72
CA LEU A 21 1.57 18.20 -33.77
C LEU A 21 2.70 17.22 -34.13
N ALA A 22 3.80 17.75 -34.65
CA ALA A 22 5.02 17.00 -34.89
C ALA A 22 5.52 16.43 -33.55
N VAL A 23 5.46 15.11 -33.42
CA VAL A 23 6.11 14.38 -32.32
C VAL A 23 7.61 14.59 -32.49
N ARG A 24 8.20 15.37 -31.59
CA ARG A 24 9.64 15.63 -31.57
C ARG A 24 10.34 14.34 -31.11
N ALA A 25 11.17 13.76 -31.97
CA ALA A 25 11.97 12.60 -31.62
C ALA A 25 12.87 12.91 -30.40
N PRO A 26 13.05 11.96 -29.47
CA PRO A 26 13.96 12.15 -28.34
C PRO A 26 15.41 12.29 -28.83
N PRO A 27 16.25 13.06 -28.13
CA PRO A 27 17.66 13.21 -28.50
C PRO A 27 18.40 11.86 -28.37
N PRO A 28 19.46 11.63 -29.17
CA PRO A 28 20.24 10.41 -29.09
C PRO A 28 20.93 10.30 -27.73
N ALA A 29 20.82 9.12 -27.11
CA ALA A 29 21.48 8.80 -25.86
C ALA A 29 23.01 8.90 -26.06
N GLY A 30 23.61 9.92 -25.44
CA GLY A 30 25.06 10.01 -25.32
C GLY A 30 25.54 8.87 -24.42
N GLN A 31 26.49 8.08 -24.95
CA GLN A 31 27.19 7.05 -24.21
C GLN A 31 27.96 7.69 -23.05
N LEU A 32 27.54 7.39 -21.82
CA LEU A 32 28.38 7.51 -20.64
C LEU A 32 28.73 6.10 -20.19
N SER A 33 30.03 5.82 -20.27
CA SER A 33 30.71 4.59 -19.93
C SER A 33 30.65 4.32 -18.42
N GLY A 34 30.10 3.16 -18.08
CA GLY A 34 30.04 2.55 -16.76
C GLY A 34 28.90 1.54 -16.78
N GLU A 35 29.20 0.28 -17.11
CA GLU A 35 28.23 -0.82 -17.05
C GLU A 35 27.88 -1.08 -15.58
N ALA A 36 26.99 -0.27 -15.02
CA ALA A 36 26.08 -0.76 -14.00
C ALA A 36 25.18 -1.78 -14.73
N GLU A 37 25.14 -3.03 -14.25
CA GLU A 37 24.15 -3.99 -14.72
C GLU A 37 22.77 -3.32 -14.67
N SER A 38 22.15 -3.10 -15.83
CA SER A 38 20.79 -2.60 -15.86
C SER A 38 19.90 -3.66 -15.22
N THR A 39 19.30 -3.35 -14.07
CA THR A 39 18.38 -4.27 -13.39
C THR A 39 17.29 -4.72 -14.35
N THR A 40 17.22 -6.02 -14.62
CA THR A 40 16.23 -6.56 -15.56
C THR A 40 14.83 -6.53 -14.96
N SER A 41 13.80 -6.67 -15.81
CA SER A 41 12.42 -6.71 -15.32
C SER A 41 12.18 -7.91 -14.41
N GLU A 42 12.75 -9.06 -14.75
CA GLU A 42 12.73 -10.27 -13.94
C GLU A 42 13.34 -10.02 -12.56
N ARG A 43 14.49 -9.33 -12.51
CA ARG A 43 15.15 -9.02 -11.25
C ARG A 43 14.31 -8.10 -10.35
N LEU A 44 13.61 -7.12 -10.92
CA LEU A 44 12.71 -6.25 -10.15
C LEU A 44 11.51 -7.00 -9.57
N VAL A 45 10.99 -7.99 -10.30
CA VAL A 45 9.92 -8.87 -9.80
C VAL A 45 10.44 -9.74 -8.66
N GLU A 46 11.62 -10.35 -8.80
CA GLU A 46 12.24 -11.13 -7.71
C GLU A 46 12.46 -10.29 -6.45
N LEU A 47 12.97 -9.06 -6.59
CA LEU A 47 13.16 -8.13 -5.47
C LEU A 47 11.82 -7.74 -4.83
N THR A 48 10.77 -7.62 -5.63
CA THR A 48 9.41 -7.35 -5.16
C THR A 48 8.87 -8.51 -4.33
N GLU A 49 8.99 -9.73 -4.83
CA GLU A 49 8.59 -10.94 -4.13
C GLU A 49 9.39 -11.11 -2.82
N GLU A 50 10.72 -10.97 -2.87
CA GLU A 50 11.57 -11.03 -1.66
C GLU A 50 11.12 -10.03 -0.60
N PHE A 51 10.89 -8.77 -0.99
CA PHE A 51 10.48 -7.73 -0.03
C PHE A 51 9.12 -8.05 0.60
N LEU A 52 8.14 -8.48 -0.20
CA LEU A 52 6.80 -8.82 0.28
C LEU A 52 6.83 -10.01 1.24
N ASP A 53 7.57 -11.06 0.88
CA ASP A 53 7.59 -12.32 1.61
C ASP A 53 8.50 -12.29 2.85
N THR A 54 9.50 -11.42 2.87
CA THR A 54 10.54 -11.46 3.91
C THR A 54 10.83 -10.15 4.62
N GLY A 55 10.38 -8.99 4.10
CA GLY A 55 10.86 -7.69 4.58
C GLY A 55 9.84 -6.71 5.14
N THR A 56 8.54 -6.92 4.92
CA THR A 56 7.52 -5.90 5.22
C THR A 56 7.26 -5.64 6.71
N GLY A 57 7.57 -6.58 7.60
CA GLY A 57 7.07 -6.53 8.99
C GLY A 57 5.57 -6.83 9.14
N PHE A 58 4.85 -7.05 8.03
CA PHE A 58 3.41 -7.35 8.02
C PHE A 58 3.14 -8.84 7.76
N TYR A 59 3.76 -9.42 6.73
CA TYR A 59 3.64 -10.86 6.42
C TYR A 59 4.76 -11.70 7.06
N SER A 60 5.87 -11.04 7.38
CA SER A 60 7.11 -11.63 7.86
C SER A 60 7.79 -10.69 8.84
N GLY A 61 8.90 -11.14 9.44
CA GLY A 61 9.80 -10.23 10.15
C GLY A 61 10.23 -9.04 9.30
N LEU A 62 10.56 -7.93 9.94
CA LEU A 62 11.01 -6.71 9.29
C LEU A 62 12.48 -6.86 8.83
N ARG A 63 12.79 -6.42 7.61
CA ARG A 63 14.17 -6.38 7.07
C ARG A 63 14.54 -4.98 6.58
N PRO A 64 14.95 -4.06 7.47
CA PRO A 64 15.28 -2.68 7.11
C PRO A 64 16.42 -2.53 6.09
N GLU A 65 17.27 -3.54 5.95
CA GLU A 65 18.36 -3.59 4.98
C GLU A 65 17.88 -3.66 3.52
N LEU A 66 16.64 -4.12 3.29
CA LEU A 66 15.98 -4.13 1.97
C LEU A 66 15.39 -2.76 1.59
N MET A 67 15.40 -1.78 2.50
CA MET A 67 14.82 -0.46 2.29
C MET A 67 15.93 0.57 2.07
N ALA A 68 15.75 1.43 1.07
CA ALA A 68 16.61 2.58 0.81
C ALA A 68 16.61 3.54 2.01
N GLU A 69 17.67 4.32 2.20
CA GLU A 69 17.75 5.28 3.31
C GLU A 69 16.66 6.35 3.23
N ASP A 70 16.27 6.74 2.00
CA ASP A 70 15.19 7.69 1.74
C ASP A 70 13.83 7.00 1.49
N PHE A 71 13.61 5.81 2.05
CA PHE A 71 12.38 5.04 1.91
C PHE A 71 11.14 5.80 2.40
N VAL A 72 10.04 5.65 1.64
CA VAL A 72 8.70 6.09 2.03
C VAL A 72 7.69 4.96 1.90
N PHE A 73 6.86 4.77 2.93
CA PHE A 73 5.65 3.96 2.87
C PHE A 73 4.40 4.83 2.74
N ARG A 74 3.46 4.42 1.87
CA ARG A 74 2.13 5.02 1.77
C ARG A 74 1.03 3.96 1.62
N GLY A 75 0.27 3.76 2.68
CA GLY A 75 -0.98 3.00 2.69
C GLY A 75 -2.16 3.79 2.09
N GLY A 76 -3.39 3.29 2.19
CA GLY A 76 -4.58 4.07 1.79
C GLY A 76 -4.74 5.35 2.64
N VAL A 77 -4.80 5.19 3.97
CA VAL A 77 -4.92 6.30 4.94
C VAL A 77 -3.71 6.50 5.86
N VAL A 78 -2.73 5.60 5.78
CA VAL A 78 -1.48 5.63 6.57
C VAL A 78 -0.35 6.13 5.68
N GLY A 79 0.49 6.99 6.22
CA GLY A 79 1.65 7.57 5.58
C GLY A 79 1.43 9.01 5.12
N PRO A 80 2.48 9.64 4.54
CA PRO A 80 3.81 9.05 4.32
C PRO A 80 4.50 8.66 5.63
N LEU A 81 5.15 7.50 5.65
CA LEU A 81 6.06 7.10 6.73
C LEU A 81 7.48 7.02 6.18
N SER A 82 8.46 7.64 6.85
CA SER A 82 9.88 7.43 6.57
C SER A 82 10.30 6.00 6.94
N LYS A 83 11.52 5.59 6.55
CA LYS A 83 12.10 4.29 6.95
C LYS A 83 12.00 4.06 8.46
N THR A 84 12.46 5.04 9.25
CA THR A 84 12.47 4.95 10.71
C THR A 84 11.08 4.76 11.28
N ASP A 85 10.12 5.58 10.87
CA ASP A 85 8.74 5.52 11.39
C ASP A 85 8.00 4.29 10.89
N TYR A 86 8.24 3.83 9.66
CA TYR A 86 7.67 2.58 9.13
C TYR A 86 8.16 1.38 9.94
N CYS A 87 9.48 1.26 10.14
CA CYS A 87 10.08 0.17 10.91
C CYS A 87 9.54 0.13 12.33
N ARG A 88 9.59 1.28 13.03
CA ARG A 88 9.03 1.42 14.38
C ARG A 88 7.55 1.07 14.42
N THR A 89 6.76 1.50 13.43
CA THR A 89 5.32 1.23 13.38
C THR A 89 5.04 -0.26 13.18
N MET A 90 5.75 -0.94 12.28
CA MET A 90 5.57 -2.38 12.06
C MET A 90 5.96 -3.20 13.30
N GLU A 91 7.08 -2.88 13.95
CA GLU A 91 7.50 -3.50 15.20
C GLU A 91 6.45 -3.31 16.31
N LEU A 92 5.95 -2.09 16.48
CA LEU A 92 4.95 -1.79 17.52
C LEU A 92 3.58 -2.41 17.25
N LEU A 93 3.20 -2.55 15.98
CA LEU A 93 1.97 -3.24 15.61
C LEU A 93 2.07 -4.76 15.83
N GLY A 94 3.28 -5.34 15.78
CA GLY A 94 3.54 -6.75 16.12
C GLY A 94 2.74 -7.74 15.27
N ILE A 95 2.49 -7.41 14.00
CA ILE A 95 1.58 -8.18 13.14
C ILE A 95 2.20 -9.52 12.78
N ALA A 96 3.46 -9.54 12.33
CA ALA A 96 4.17 -10.76 11.96
C ALA A 96 4.34 -11.76 13.12
N ASP A 97 4.33 -11.28 14.37
CA ASP A 97 4.42 -12.15 15.56
C ASP A 97 3.06 -12.77 15.91
N ALA A 98 1.98 -12.00 15.75
CA ALA A 98 0.65 -12.44 16.15
C ALA A 98 -0.11 -13.18 15.03
N TRP A 99 0.27 -12.97 13.78
CA TRP A 99 -0.43 -13.48 12.60
C TRP A 99 0.50 -14.24 11.66
N LYS A 100 0.02 -15.35 11.10
CA LYS A 100 0.64 -16.01 9.95
C LYS A 100 -0.13 -15.58 8.70
N LEU A 101 0.39 -14.58 8.01
CA LEU A 101 -0.24 -14.00 6.83
C LEU A 101 0.55 -14.33 5.57
N GLU A 102 -0.17 -14.49 4.47
CA GLU A 102 0.37 -14.63 3.12
C GLU A 102 -0.13 -13.46 2.29
N ALA A 103 0.77 -12.80 1.56
CA ALA A 103 0.43 -11.67 0.70
C ALA A 103 -0.45 -12.09 -0.50
N ASN A 104 -0.22 -13.31 -1.01
CA ASN A 104 -0.81 -13.83 -2.25
C ASN A 104 -0.69 -12.80 -3.39
N ALA A 105 0.51 -12.24 -3.55
CA ALA A 105 0.77 -11.23 -4.55
C ALA A 105 0.72 -11.83 -5.96
N PHE A 106 0.17 -11.09 -6.92
CA PHE A 106 0.04 -11.55 -8.30
C PHE A 106 -0.01 -10.39 -9.29
N GLY A 107 0.14 -10.70 -10.58
CA GLY A 107 -0.01 -9.73 -11.67
C GLY A 107 1.11 -8.69 -11.68
N PHE A 108 2.33 -9.10 -11.36
CA PHE A 108 3.50 -8.23 -11.39
C PHE A 108 3.76 -7.68 -12.80
N VAL A 109 3.99 -6.38 -12.88
CA VAL A 109 4.36 -5.69 -14.11
C VAL A 109 5.34 -4.57 -13.78
N VAL A 110 6.45 -4.50 -14.52
CA VAL A 110 7.35 -3.36 -14.47
C VAL A 110 6.71 -2.18 -15.18
N ASP A 111 6.71 -1.01 -14.54
CA ASP A 111 6.10 0.19 -15.09
C ASP A 111 6.94 0.70 -16.29
N PRO A 112 6.36 0.82 -17.50
CA PRO A 112 7.08 1.29 -18.67
C PRO A 112 7.50 2.77 -18.60
N ALA A 113 6.83 3.58 -17.77
CA ALA A 113 7.16 4.97 -17.54
C ALA A 113 8.10 5.18 -16.33
N GLU A 114 8.12 4.23 -15.41
CA GLU A 114 8.97 4.23 -14.22
C GLU A 114 9.76 2.90 -14.13
N PRO A 115 10.85 2.71 -14.90
CA PRO A 115 11.46 1.39 -15.11
C PRO A 115 11.99 0.67 -13.85
N MET A 116 12.18 1.40 -12.74
CA MET A 116 12.55 0.84 -11.44
C MET A 116 11.34 0.56 -10.53
N THR A 117 10.14 0.49 -11.10
CA THR A 117 8.89 0.30 -10.36
C THR A 117 8.17 -0.95 -10.81
N VAL A 118 7.71 -1.76 -9.85
CA VAL A 118 6.80 -2.89 -10.08
C VAL A 118 5.42 -2.55 -9.52
N ARG A 119 4.39 -2.79 -10.32
CA ARG A 119 2.97 -2.74 -9.91
C ARG A 119 2.42 -4.16 -9.84
N PHE A 120 1.53 -4.41 -8.89
CA PHE A 120 0.96 -5.74 -8.64
C PHE A 120 -0.35 -5.64 -7.86
N PHE A 121 -0.97 -6.79 -7.61
CA PHE A 121 -2.13 -6.93 -6.73
C PHE A 121 -1.82 -7.86 -5.56
N LEU A 122 -2.57 -7.71 -4.47
CA LEU A 122 -2.48 -8.47 -3.22
C LEU A 122 -3.85 -9.07 -2.88
N ARG A 123 -3.86 -10.25 -2.25
CA ARG A 123 -5.09 -10.93 -1.76
C ARG A 123 -4.80 -11.66 -0.45
N ASN A 124 -4.56 -10.89 0.60
CA ASN A 124 -4.00 -11.44 1.82
C ASN A 124 -4.90 -12.50 2.45
N THR A 125 -4.31 -13.61 2.87
CA THR A 125 -4.97 -14.63 3.70
C THR A 125 -4.11 -14.96 4.90
N GLY A 126 -4.68 -15.63 5.89
CA GLY A 126 -3.88 -16.09 7.02
C GLY A 126 -4.67 -16.41 8.27
N GLU A 127 -3.95 -16.47 9.39
CA GLU A 127 -4.50 -16.86 10.69
C GLU A 127 -3.89 -16.06 11.86
N HIS A 128 -4.75 -15.65 12.80
CA HIS A 128 -4.37 -15.11 14.10
C HIS A 128 -3.91 -16.24 15.02
N VAL A 129 -2.60 -16.34 15.26
CA VAL A 129 -1.99 -17.48 15.97
C VAL A 129 -1.44 -17.11 17.34
N GLY A 130 -1.22 -15.82 17.60
CA GLY A 130 -0.59 -15.30 18.82
C GLY A 130 -1.34 -14.12 19.41
N ALA A 131 -0.88 -13.62 20.56
CA ALA A 131 -1.48 -12.46 21.21
C ALA A 131 -1.06 -11.18 20.46
N TRP A 132 -2.02 -10.33 20.10
CA TRP A 132 -1.81 -9.12 19.30
C TRP A 132 -2.05 -7.83 20.09
N GLN A 133 -1.08 -6.91 20.13
CA GLN A 133 -1.12 -5.67 20.92
C GLN A 133 -0.95 -4.42 20.02
N PRO A 134 -1.93 -4.06 19.18
CA PRO A 134 -1.75 -3.04 18.14
C PRO A 134 -1.81 -1.58 18.63
N TRP A 135 -2.11 -1.33 19.90
CA TRP A 135 -2.32 0.00 20.46
C TRP A 135 -1.19 0.44 21.42
N GLY A 136 -0.01 -0.17 21.31
CA GLY A 136 1.14 0.18 22.15
C GLY A 136 0.99 -0.30 23.59
N ALA A 137 1.52 0.45 24.54
CA ALA A 137 1.56 0.04 25.96
C ALA A 137 0.22 0.17 26.69
N VAL A 138 -0.74 0.93 26.14
CA VAL A 138 -2.01 1.25 26.83
C VAL A 138 -3.20 1.15 25.87
N PRO A 139 -4.23 0.34 26.20
CA PRO A 139 -4.32 -0.55 27.36
C PRO A 139 -3.40 -1.79 27.20
N PRO A 140 -2.73 -2.30 28.25
CA PRO A 140 -1.83 -3.46 28.16
C PRO A 140 -2.58 -4.80 28.10
N ILE A 141 -3.58 -4.90 27.22
CA ILE A 141 -4.47 -6.05 27.10
C ILE A 141 -4.36 -6.55 25.67
N PRO A 142 -3.62 -7.62 25.39
CA PRO A 142 -3.51 -8.10 24.01
C PRO A 142 -4.80 -8.81 23.58
N ILE A 143 -5.11 -8.69 22.29
CA ILE A 143 -6.16 -9.46 21.62
C ILE A 143 -5.66 -10.89 21.47
N LYS A 144 -6.36 -11.86 22.06
CA LYS A 144 -6.00 -13.28 21.92
C LYS A 144 -6.74 -13.93 20.75
N PRO A 145 -6.16 -14.96 20.11
CA PRO A 145 -6.87 -15.78 19.14
C PRO A 145 -8.16 -16.33 19.77
N THR A 146 -9.28 -16.15 19.07
CA THR A 146 -10.62 -16.55 19.54
C THR A 146 -11.23 -17.51 18.53
N PRO A 147 -11.76 -18.69 18.95
CA PRO A 147 -12.37 -19.64 18.04
C PRO A 147 -13.41 -18.99 17.11
N GLY A 148 -13.29 -19.27 15.81
CA GLY A 148 -14.15 -18.69 14.77
C GLY A 148 -13.81 -17.26 14.34
N LYS A 149 -12.75 -16.66 14.88
CA LYS A 149 -12.29 -15.29 14.56
C LYS A 149 -10.78 -15.20 14.34
N THR A 150 -10.18 -16.28 13.82
CA THR A 150 -8.73 -16.36 13.57
C THR A 150 -8.37 -16.26 12.10
N SER A 151 -9.17 -16.84 11.20
CA SER A 151 -8.88 -16.83 9.76
C SER A 151 -9.17 -15.45 9.15
N VAL A 152 -8.25 -14.93 8.35
CA VAL A 152 -8.44 -13.72 7.53
C VAL A 152 -8.48 -14.06 6.05
N VAL A 153 -9.41 -13.41 5.34
CA VAL A 153 -9.49 -13.38 3.88
C VAL A 153 -9.77 -11.93 3.47
N ALA A 154 -8.75 -11.27 2.93
CA ALA A 154 -8.78 -9.86 2.56
C ALA A 154 -9.24 -9.66 1.10
N PRO A 155 -9.84 -8.50 0.77
CA PRO A 155 -10.18 -8.16 -0.61
C PRO A 155 -8.93 -7.94 -1.45
N THR A 156 -9.14 -7.81 -2.76
CA THR A 156 -8.07 -7.44 -3.68
C THR A 156 -7.59 -5.99 -3.46
N GLU A 157 -6.28 -5.81 -3.28
CA GLU A 157 -5.61 -4.52 -3.11
C GLU A 157 -4.53 -4.30 -4.18
N THR A 158 -4.23 -3.05 -4.54
CA THR A 158 -3.08 -2.73 -5.41
C THR A 158 -1.81 -2.56 -4.58
N GLY A 159 -0.68 -2.98 -5.14
CA GLY A 159 0.66 -2.71 -4.61
C GLY A 159 1.56 -2.04 -5.64
N ARG A 160 2.53 -1.27 -5.13
CA ARG A 160 3.61 -0.63 -5.88
C ARG A 160 4.89 -0.67 -5.06
N LEU A 161 5.98 -1.13 -5.67
CA LEU A 161 7.33 -0.97 -5.15
C LEU A 161 8.18 -0.22 -6.18
N CYS A 162 8.88 0.84 -5.74
CA CYS A 162 9.91 1.50 -6.52
C CYS A 162 11.27 1.28 -5.84
N PHE A 163 12.29 1.00 -6.63
CA PHE A 163 13.62 0.64 -6.17
C PHE A 163 14.63 1.77 -6.45
N ASP A 164 15.64 1.89 -5.60
CA ASP A 164 16.84 2.70 -5.88
C ASP A 164 17.80 1.97 -6.84
N ALA A 165 18.94 2.60 -7.15
CA ALA A 165 19.93 2.04 -8.07
C ALA A 165 20.58 0.76 -7.52
N GLU A 166 20.58 0.58 -6.20
CA GLU A 166 21.11 -0.56 -5.48
C GLU A 166 20.09 -1.71 -5.34
N GLY A 167 18.87 -1.53 -5.85
CA GLY A 167 17.79 -2.52 -5.78
C GLY A 167 17.10 -2.59 -4.42
N LYS A 168 17.27 -1.58 -3.55
CA LYS A 168 16.51 -1.46 -2.30
C LYS A 168 15.21 -0.73 -2.54
N VAL A 169 14.18 -1.06 -1.77
CA VAL A 169 12.88 -0.41 -1.88
C VAL A 169 13.01 1.04 -1.43
N ARG A 170 12.74 1.97 -2.33
CA ARG A 170 12.65 3.40 -2.07
C ARG A 170 11.22 3.86 -1.79
N HIS A 171 10.24 3.20 -2.38
CA HIS A 171 8.84 3.52 -2.13
C HIS A 171 7.98 2.26 -2.10
N PHE A 172 7.25 2.06 -1.00
CA PHE A 172 6.23 1.03 -0.89
C PHE A 172 4.85 1.66 -0.73
N ALA A 173 4.00 1.50 -1.73
CA ALA A 173 2.60 1.89 -1.65
C ALA A 173 1.64 0.70 -1.77
N THR A 174 0.64 0.69 -0.91
CA THR A 174 -0.42 -0.32 -0.90
C THR A 174 -1.70 0.26 -0.27
N GLY A 175 -2.77 -0.52 -0.12
CA GLY A 175 -3.96 -0.10 0.63
C GLY A 175 -5.06 0.54 -0.20
N LEU A 176 -4.92 0.64 -1.52
CA LEU A 176 -6.06 0.93 -2.40
C LEU A 176 -6.79 -0.37 -2.72
N VAL A 177 -7.92 -0.56 -2.03
CA VAL A 177 -8.77 -1.75 -2.20
C VAL A 177 -9.60 -1.61 -3.48
N VAL A 178 -9.24 -2.36 -4.52
CA VAL A 178 -10.01 -2.45 -5.77
C VAL A 178 -11.18 -3.44 -5.62
N GLY A 179 -11.04 -4.42 -4.73
CA GLY A 179 -12.04 -5.45 -4.42
C GLY A 179 -13.05 -5.08 -3.34
N LYS A 180 -13.35 -3.79 -3.10
CA LYS A 180 -14.10 -3.35 -1.91
C LYS A 180 -15.50 -3.97 -1.73
N TYR A 181 -16.14 -4.38 -2.83
CA TYR A 181 -17.46 -5.03 -2.82
C TYR A 181 -17.40 -6.57 -2.86
N GLU A 182 -16.21 -7.17 -2.91
CA GLU A 182 -16.05 -8.63 -2.94
C GLU A 182 -16.69 -9.31 -1.71
N ALA A 183 -16.67 -8.64 -0.55
CA ALA A 183 -17.37 -9.09 0.65
C ALA A 183 -18.90 -9.17 0.46
N GLN A 184 -19.50 -8.13 -0.13
CA GLN A 184 -20.95 -8.07 -0.39
C GLN A 184 -21.39 -9.08 -1.45
N GLN A 185 -20.46 -9.53 -2.30
CA GLN A 185 -20.68 -10.54 -3.32
C GLN A 185 -20.54 -11.98 -2.81
N GLY A 186 -20.30 -12.19 -1.52
CA GLY A 186 -20.20 -13.53 -0.93
C GLY A 186 -18.89 -14.26 -1.26
N ARG A 187 -17.81 -13.55 -1.60
CA ARG A 187 -16.50 -14.15 -1.92
C ARG A 187 -15.69 -14.59 -0.70
N GLY A 188 -16.32 -14.77 0.45
CA GLY A 188 -15.66 -15.18 1.70
C GLY A 188 -14.77 -14.12 2.35
N ILE A 189 -14.73 -12.89 1.83
CA ILE A 189 -13.97 -11.78 2.43
C ILE A 189 -14.56 -11.40 3.79
N ASN A 190 -13.72 -11.38 4.83
CA ASN A 190 -14.16 -11.15 6.21
C ASN A 190 -13.53 -9.91 6.88
N THR A 191 -12.78 -9.11 6.13
CA THR A 191 -12.17 -7.87 6.60
C THR A 191 -13.05 -6.62 6.41
N ASN A 192 -14.33 -6.81 6.07
CA ASN A 192 -15.28 -5.75 5.74
C ASN A 192 -14.82 -4.84 4.58
N GLY A 193 -14.13 -5.42 3.59
CA GLY A 193 -13.63 -4.69 2.43
C GLY A 193 -12.47 -3.73 2.74
N LEU A 194 -11.85 -3.86 3.92
CA LEU A 194 -10.65 -3.12 4.30
C LEU A 194 -9.40 -3.98 4.18
N GLY A 195 -8.29 -3.31 3.88
CA GLY A 195 -6.97 -3.88 3.82
C GLY A 195 -6.12 -3.67 5.07
N ALA A 196 -4.90 -4.18 5.01
CA ALA A 196 -3.85 -3.99 6.04
C ALA A 196 -4.36 -4.21 7.48
N VAL A 197 -3.84 -3.44 8.44
CA VAL A 197 -4.16 -3.57 9.86
C VAL A 197 -5.65 -3.35 10.18
N LEU A 198 -6.35 -2.54 9.37
CA LEU A 198 -7.75 -2.23 9.58
C LEU A 198 -8.64 -3.46 9.33
N GLY A 199 -8.30 -4.25 8.31
CA GLY A 199 -8.99 -5.50 8.02
C GLY A 199 -8.83 -6.56 9.11
N LEU A 200 -7.66 -6.60 9.77
CA LEU A 200 -7.41 -7.51 10.90
C LEU A 200 -8.31 -7.21 12.10
N PHE A 201 -8.59 -5.94 12.39
CA PHE A 201 -9.56 -5.57 13.43
C PHE A 201 -10.97 -6.10 13.14
N HIS A 202 -11.43 -6.06 11.89
CA HIS A 202 -12.72 -6.65 11.50
C HIS A 202 -12.74 -8.16 11.69
N THR A 203 -11.64 -8.84 11.32
CA THR A 203 -11.48 -10.29 11.48
C THR A 203 -11.66 -10.73 12.93
N VAL A 204 -11.09 -10.01 13.89
CA VAL A 204 -11.20 -10.32 15.32
C VAL A 204 -12.48 -9.78 15.98
N GLY A 205 -13.38 -9.15 15.22
CA GLY A 205 -14.64 -8.59 15.71
C GLY A 205 -14.51 -7.24 16.42
N LEU A 206 -13.41 -6.52 16.20
CA LEU A 206 -13.13 -5.16 16.70
C LEU A 206 -13.20 -4.12 15.57
N GLY A 207 -14.02 -4.36 14.55
CA GLY A 207 -14.12 -3.49 13.36
C GLY A 207 -14.42 -2.02 13.66
N ALA A 208 -15.13 -1.72 14.75
CA ALA A 208 -15.35 -0.33 15.21
C ALA A 208 -14.03 0.38 15.56
N VAL A 209 -13.08 -0.33 16.17
CA VAL A 209 -11.72 0.18 16.48
C VAL A 209 -10.96 0.45 15.19
N GLY A 210 -10.98 -0.48 14.25
CA GLY A 210 -10.38 -0.28 12.92
C GLY A 210 -10.96 0.93 12.19
N ASN A 211 -12.29 1.12 12.25
CA ASN A 211 -12.95 2.25 11.61
C ASN A 211 -12.59 3.60 12.28
N LEU A 212 -12.32 3.65 13.59
CA LEU A 212 -11.87 4.89 14.24
C LEU A 212 -10.54 5.39 13.67
N ALA A 213 -9.63 4.49 13.29
CA ALA A 213 -8.37 4.85 12.64
C ALA A 213 -8.55 5.45 11.23
N LEU A 214 -9.74 5.36 10.62
CA LEU A 214 -10.07 6.07 9.39
C LEU A 214 -10.31 7.57 9.62
N SER A 215 -10.62 7.99 10.84
CA SER A 215 -10.79 9.39 11.19
C SER A 215 -9.45 10.11 11.22
N GLN A 216 -9.31 11.16 10.41
CA GLN A 216 -8.11 11.99 10.39
C GLN A 216 -7.82 12.60 11.76
N THR A 217 -8.84 13.13 12.45
CA THR A 217 -8.68 13.70 13.80
C THR A 217 -8.13 12.70 14.81
N VAL A 218 -8.56 11.44 14.74
CA VAL A 218 -8.05 10.38 15.62
C VAL A 218 -6.59 10.08 15.30
N ARG A 219 -6.23 10.01 14.01
CA ARG A 219 -4.84 9.81 13.58
C ARG A 219 -3.93 10.95 14.01
N ASP A 220 -4.36 12.19 13.83
CA ASP A 220 -3.59 13.39 14.20
C ASP A 220 -3.32 13.44 15.71
N LEU A 221 -4.34 13.15 16.52
CA LEU A 221 -4.18 13.05 17.97
C LEU A 221 -3.26 11.90 18.38
N SER A 222 -3.38 10.75 17.72
CA SER A 222 -2.52 9.58 17.95
C SER A 222 -1.05 9.88 17.62
N ASN A 223 -0.78 10.57 16.50
CA ASN A 223 0.58 10.97 16.12
C ASN A 223 1.17 11.96 17.13
N ALA A 224 0.41 13.00 17.50
CA ALA A 224 0.85 13.95 18.52
C ALA A 224 1.16 13.29 19.87
N ALA A 225 0.38 12.28 20.26
CA ALA A 225 0.65 11.49 21.45
C ALA A 225 1.89 10.60 21.29
N ALA A 226 2.08 9.98 20.11
CA ALA A 226 3.25 9.15 19.81
C ALA A 226 4.57 9.94 19.90
N ASP A 227 4.57 11.18 19.43
CA ASP A 227 5.74 12.06 19.45
C ASP A 227 6.03 12.60 20.87
N ARG A 228 4.99 12.84 21.67
CA ARG A 228 5.13 13.43 23.00
C ARG A 228 5.39 12.41 24.10
N PHE A 229 4.93 11.18 23.92
CA PHE A 229 4.93 10.16 24.97
C PHE A 229 5.47 8.82 24.46
N GLU A 230 6.79 8.76 24.26
CA GLU A 230 7.49 7.56 23.79
C GLU A 230 7.15 6.31 24.62
N ALA A 231 6.99 6.46 25.95
CA ALA A 231 6.63 5.38 26.87
C ALA A 231 5.29 4.70 26.52
N LEU A 232 4.39 5.37 25.81
CA LEU A 232 3.11 4.79 25.37
C LEU A 232 3.28 3.86 24.16
N LYS A 233 4.42 3.90 23.47
CA LYS A 233 4.73 3.03 22.33
C LYS A 233 3.62 3.00 21.27
N ILE A 234 3.05 4.17 20.96
CA ILE A 234 1.98 4.30 19.99
C ILE A 234 2.58 4.20 18.57
N PRO A 235 2.08 3.31 17.69
CA PRO A 235 2.47 3.27 16.29
C PRO A 235 2.06 4.56 15.57
N LYS A 236 2.95 5.12 14.74
CA LYS A 236 2.65 6.34 13.99
C LYS A 236 1.85 6.00 12.74
N THR A 237 1.01 6.93 12.33
CA THR A 237 0.26 6.86 11.07
C THR A 237 0.76 7.83 10.02
N LYS A 238 1.59 8.81 10.39
CA LYS A 238 2.25 9.75 9.48
C LYS A 238 3.57 10.22 10.12
N THR A 239 4.62 10.36 9.31
CA THR A 239 5.89 10.97 9.69
C THR A 239 5.77 12.49 9.75
N ASN A 240 6.54 13.12 10.63
CA ASN A 240 6.56 14.59 10.73
C ASN A 240 7.06 15.18 9.42
N ASP A 241 6.49 16.29 8.98
CA ASP A 241 6.72 16.81 7.62
C ASP A 241 8.21 17.11 7.37
N GLU A 242 8.97 17.51 8.41
CA GLU A 242 10.42 17.75 8.36
C GLU A 242 11.29 16.49 8.16
N ASP A 243 10.76 15.32 8.54
CA ASP A 243 11.46 14.03 8.48
C ASP A 243 11.07 13.21 7.24
N VAL A 244 10.14 13.72 6.42
CA VAL A 244 9.77 13.11 5.16
C VAL A 244 10.87 13.38 4.12
N PRO A 245 11.39 12.34 3.42
CA PRO A 245 12.38 12.53 2.37
C PRO A 245 11.94 13.56 1.31
N GLY A 246 12.82 14.52 0.98
CA GLY A 246 12.46 15.66 0.14
C GLY A 246 12.07 15.35 -1.32
N TRP A 247 12.27 14.11 -1.77
CA TRP A 247 11.78 13.65 -3.07
C TRP A 247 10.27 13.35 -3.05
N TRP A 248 9.70 13.01 -1.89
CA TRP A 248 8.28 12.70 -1.74
C TRP A 248 7.45 13.98 -1.69
N ARG A 249 6.30 13.95 -2.38
CA ARG A 249 5.30 15.02 -2.39
C ARG A 249 3.91 14.38 -2.45
N GLU A 250 2.98 14.87 -1.62
CA GLU A 250 1.55 14.49 -1.67
C GLU A 250 0.76 15.32 -2.67
#